data_AF-A0A7Y1YZU1-F1
#
_entry.id   AF-A0A7Y1YZU1-F1
#
_cell.length_a   1.000
_cell.length_b   1.000
_cell.length_c   1.000
_cell.angle_alpha   90.00
_cell.angle_beta   90.00
_cell.angle_gamma   90.00
#
_symmetry.space_group_name_H-M   'P 1'
#
loop_
_entity.id
_entity.type
_entity.pdbx_description
1 polymer ?
#
loop_
_entity_poly.entity_id
_entity_poly.type
_entity_poly.pdbx_seq_one_letter_code
_entity_poly.pdbx_strand_id
1 'polypeptide(L)'
;REGSRNTIGIKDEAIDHLIDRIIFAKDREELVAVVHALDRVLMWNEFVVPQFYSADIRTARWNRFGRPEVTPDYGIAFMSWWYDAELAAKITSGN
;
A
#
# COMPACT_ATOMS: atom_id res chain seq x y z
N ARG A 1 7.57 24.26 -7.96
CA ARG A 1 8.61 24.15 -6.91
C ARG A 1 9.51 23.01 -7.31
N GLU A 2 10.81 23.24 -7.41
CA GLU A 2 11.80 22.18 -7.66
C GLU A 2 11.64 21.10 -6.56
N GLY A 3 11.46 19.84 -6.96
CA GLY A 3 11.32 18.69 -6.05
C GLY A 3 9.93 18.36 -5.51
N SER A 4 8.87 19.07 -5.93
CA SER A 4 7.50 18.69 -5.53
C SER A 4 7.01 17.42 -6.25
N ARG A 5 6.25 16.56 -5.55
CA ARG A 5 5.55 15.40 -6.15
C ARG A 5 4.32 15.79 -6.99
N ASN A 6 3.96 17.07 -7.05
CA ASN A 6 2.92 17.59 -7.94
C ASN A 6 3.53 17.87 -9.33
N THR A 7 3.71 16.82 -10.13
CA THR A 7 4.30 16.90 -11.48
C THR A 7 3.36 17.51 -12.52
N ILE A 8 2.04 17.37 -12.32
CA ILE A 8 1.00 17.86 -13.23
C ILE A 8 0.66 19.34 -12.95
N GLY A 9 1.05 19.86 -11.79
CA GLY A 9 0.88 21.26 -11.43
C GLY A 9 -0.54 21.61 -10.99
N ILE A 10 -1.25 20.66 -10.34
CA ILE A 10 -2.61 20.85 -9.80
C ILE A 10 -2.63 22.07 -8.87
N LYS A 11 -3.60 22.97 -9.08
CA LYS A 11 -3.86 24.15 -8.26
C LYS A 11 -5.37 24.33 -8.13
N ASP A 12 -5.94 23.81 -7.06
CA ASP A 12 -7.37 23.82 -6.82
C ASP A 12 -7.61 23.98 -5.31
N GLU A 13 -8.32 25.04 -4.93
CA GLU A 13 -8.58 25.39 -3.54
C GLU A 13 -9.44 24.32 -2.82
N ALA A 14 -10.33 23.63 -3.56
CA ALA A 14 -11.14 22.56 -2.99
C ALA A 14 -10.29 21.32 -2.69
N ILE A 15 -9.32 20.99 -3.56
CA ILE A 15 -8.36 19.90 -3.30
C ILE A 15 -7.49 20.23 -2.09
N ASP A 16 -6.96 21.46 -2.01
CA ASP A 16 -6.14 21.89 -0.87
C ASP A 16 -6.93 21.80 0.45
N HIS A 17 -8.19 22.25 0.46
CA HIS A 17 -9.04 22.16 1.65
C HIS A 17 -9.35 20.71 2.06
N LEU A 18 -9.53 19.80 1.09
CA LEU A 18 -9.73 18.37 1.38
C LEU A 18 -8.46 17.74 1.96
N ILE A 19 -7.27 18.11 1.47
CA ILE A 19 -6.00 17.66 2.02
C ILE A 19 -5.84 18.11 3.47
N ASP A 20 -6.14 19.38 3.78
CA ASP A 20 -6.09 19.89 5.15
C ASP A 20 -7.01 19.10 6.09
N ARG A 21 -8.23 18.78 5.63
CA ARG A 21 -9.16 17.95 6.41
C ARG A 21 -8.66 16.52 6.62
N ILE A 22 -7.94 15.93 5.67
CA ILE A 22 -7.31 14.61 5.85
C ILE A 22 -6.23 14.68 6.93
N ILE A 23 -5.40 15.73 6.92
CA ILE A 23 -4.29 15.91 7.88
C ILE A 23 -4.82 16.06 9.31
N PHE A 24 -5.94 16.77 9.48
CA PHE A 24 -6.52 17.10 10.79
C PHE A 24 -7.78 16.30 11.15
N ALA A 25 -8.08 15.20 10.46
CA ALA A 25 -9.22 14.34 10.76
C ALA A 25 -9.11 13.78 12.18
N LYS A 26 -10.21 13.84 12.95
CA LYS A 26 -10.20 13.48 14.39
C LYS A 26 -10.40 11.99 14.63
N ASP A 27 -11.06 11.32 13.71
CA ASP A 27 -11.40 9.91 13.81
C ASP A 27 -11.36 9.21 12.45
N ARG A 28 -11.53 7.89 12.48
CA ARG A 28 -11.43 7.05 11.28
C ARG A 28 -12.60 7.28 10.32
N GLU A 29 -13.79 7.58 10.83
CA GLU A 29 -14.98 7.76 10.00
C GLU A 29 -14.85 9.04 9.18
N GLU A 30 -14.44 10.13 9.82
CA GLU A 30 -14.13 11.40 9.15
C GLU A 30 -13.02 11.22 8.12
N LEU A 31 -11.91 10.57 8.50
CA LEU A 31 -10.80 10.34 7.58
C LEU A 31 -11.24 9.59 6.32
N VAL A 32 -12.03 8.51 6.48
CA VAL A 32 -12.53 7.73 5.34
C VAL A 32 -13.47 8.55 4.47
N ALA A 33 -14.38 9.33 5.07
CA ALA A 33 -15.30 10.18 4.33
C ALA A 33 -14.57 11.24 3.50
N VAL A 34 -13.57 11.90 4.07
CA VAL A 34 -12.78 12.94 3.37
C VAL A 34 -11.90 12.32 2.28
N VAL A 35 -11.27 11.16 2.52
CA VAL A 35 -10.49 10.45 1.50
C VAL A 35 -11.36 10.06 0.30
N HIS A 36 -12.59 9.55 0.53
CA HIS A 36 -13.54 9.29 -0.55
C HIS A 36 -13.95 10.55 -1.31
N ALA A 37 -14.12 11.69 -0.61
CA ALA A 37 -14.43 12.95 -1.26
C ALA A 37 -13.27 13.43 -2.14
N LEU A 38 -12.03 13.34 -1.65
CA LEU A 38 -10.83 13.68 -2.42
C LEU A 38 -10.68 12.80 -3.66
N ASP A 39 -10.83 11.48 -3.53
CA ASP A 39 -10.73 10.54 -4.66
C ASP A 39 -11.73 10.89 -5.77
N ARG A 40 -12.98 11.23 -5.41
CA ARG A 40 -13.98 11.70 -6.38
C ARG A 40 -13.52 12.98 -7.06
N VAL A 41 -13.12 14.02 -6.30
CA VAL A 41 -12.70 15.30 -6.88
C VAL A 41 -11.50 15.14 -7.83
N LEU A 42 -10.54 14.27 -7.49
CA LEU A 42 -9.41 13.97 -8.37
C LEU A 42 -9.86 13.29 -9.67
N MET A 43 -10.80 12.34 -9.58
CA MET A 43 -11.33 11.65 -10.76
C MET A 43 -12.16 12.57 -11.67
N TRP A 44 -12.97 13.46 -11.09
CA TRP A 44 -13.81 14.42 -11.83
C TRP A 44 -12.99 15.44 -12.64
N ASN A 45 -11.74 15.71 -12.23
CA ASN A 45 -10.85 16.64 -12.93
C ASN A 45 -9.94 15.97 -13.96
N GLU A 46 -10.06 14.64 -14.15
CA GLU A 46 -9.38 13.89 -15.21
C GLU A 46 -7.84 14.08 -15.25
N PHE A 47 -7.20 14.32 -14.10
CA PHE A 47 -5.76 14.61 -14.05
C PHE A 47 -4.88 13.46 -14.55
N VAL A 48 -5.36 12.23 -14.44
CA VAL A 48 -4.65 11.01 -14.85
C VAL A 48 -5.64 10.02 -15.46
N VAL A 49 -5.14 9.13 -16.33
CA VAL A 49 -5.87 7.94 -16.80
C VAL A 49 -5.37 6.73 -15.99
N PRO A 50 -6.16 6.19 -15.04
CA PRO A 50 -5.76 5.00 -14.30
C PRO A 50 -5.58 3.81 -15.24
N GLN A 51 -4.53 3.03 -15.01
CA GLN A 51 -4.28 1.81 -15.79
C GLN A 51 -4.56 0.58 -14.93
N PHE A 52 -3.51 -0.17 -14.57
CA PHE A 52 -3.64 -1.46 -13.93
C PHE A 52 -2.82 -1.52 -12.64
N TYR A 53 -3.26 -2.36 -11.70
CA TYR A 53 -2.49 -2.72 -10.53
C TYR A 53 -2.56 -4.24 -10.31
N SER A 54 -1.56 -4.81 -9.63
CA SER A 54 -1.61 -6.20 -9.16
C SER A 54 -2.16 -6.21 -7.74
N ALA A 55 -3.24 -6.95 -7.51
CA ALA A 55 -3.76 -7.19 -6.15
C ALA A 55 -2.85 -8.13 -5.35
N ASP A 56 -2.06 -8.96 -6.02
CA ASP A 56 -1.16 -9.91 -5.39
C ASP A 56 0.25 -9.36 -5.22
N ILE A 57 0.87 -9.68 -4.09
CA ILE A 57 2.32 -9.54 -3.90
C ILE A 57 2.99 -10.90 -4.13
N ARG A 58 3.73 -11.02 -5.24
CA ARG A 58 4.36 -12.28 -5.65
C ARG A 58 5.81 -12.32 -5.18
N THR A 59 6.17 -13.34 -4.42
CA THR A 59 7.55 -13.55 -3.92
C THR A 59 7.99 -14.99 -4.08
N ALA A 60 9.24 -15.18 -4.50
CA ALA A 60 9.89 -16.47 -4.61
C ALA A 60 10.92 -16.62 -3.50
N ARG A 61 10.97 -17.80 -2.87
CA ARG A 61 11.84 -18.08 -1.72
C ARG A 61 12.09 -19.57 -1.60
N TRP A 62 13.26 -19.92 -1.07
CA TRP A 62 13.57 -21.27 -0.67
C TRP A 62 12.59 -21.75 0.40
N ASN A 63 12.12 -22.99 0.28
CA ASN A 63 11.27 -23.65 1.27
C ASN A 63 12.05 -24.04 2.54
N ARG A 64 12.64 -23.04 3.21
CA ARG A 64 13.41 -23.17 4.46
C ARG A 64 12.93 -22.23 5.56
N PHE A 65 11.83 -21.53 5.31
CA PHE A 65 11.30 -20.51 6.19
C PHE A 65 9.88 -20.89 6.60
N GLY A 66 9.64 -20.87 7.90
CA GLY A 66 8.30 -20.89 8.47
C GLY A 66 7.67 -19.50 8.39
N ARG A 67 6.35 -19.45 8.26
CA ARG A 67 5.55 -18.22 8.28
C ARG A 67 4.32 -18.39 9.16
N PRO A 68 3.80 -17.32 9.78
CA PRO A 68 2.50 -17.36 10.42
C PRO A 68 1.40 -17.80 9.45
N GLU A 69 0.43 -18.57 9.95
CA GLU A 69 -0.76 -18.96 9.17
C GLU A 69 -1.62 -17.73 8.83
N VAL A 70 -1.74 -16.80 9.78
CA VAL A 70 -2.42 -15.52 9.59
C VAL A 70 -1.40 -14.43 9.27
N THR A 71 -1.50 -13.87 8.07
CA THR A 71 -0.74 -12.68 7.67
C THR A 71 -1.50 -11.41 7.99
N PRO A 72 -0.83 -10.27 8.21
CA PRO A 72 -1.52 -8.99 8.41
C PRO A 72 -2.35 -8.61 7.19
N ASP A 73 -3.45 -7.87 7.42
CA ASP A 73 -4.33 -7.36 6.36
C ASP A 73 -3.61 -6.42 5.39
N TYR A 74 -2.51 -5.79 5.84
CA TYR A 74 -1.74 -4.83 5.05
C TYR A 74 -0.30 -5.33 4.85
N GLY A 75 0.00 -5.69 3.60
CA GLY A 75 1.36 -5.99 3.14
C GLY A 75 1.93 -7.34 3.59
N ILE A 76 3.21 -7.56 3.28
CA ILE A 76 3.94 -8.77 3.71
C ILE A 76 4.77 -8.46 4.95
N ALA A 77 4.55 -9.21 6.02
CA ALA A 77 5.39 -9.17 7.22
C ALA A 77 6.57 -10.14 7.13
N PHE A 78 7.59 -9.86 6.31
CA PHE A 78 8.80 -10.73 6.24
C PHE A 78 9.50 -10.87 7.59
N MET A 79 9.40 -9.86 8.46
CA MET A 79 9.99 -9.89 9.80
C MET A 79 9.29 -10.85 10.76
N SER A 80 8.10 -11.37 10.43
CA SER A 80 7.42 -12.39 11.25
C SER A 80 7.82 -13.82 10.90
N TRP A 81 8.75 -13.99 9.97
CA TRP A 81 9.18 -15.28 9.45
C TRP A 81 10.40 -15.78 10.22
N TRP A 82 10.57 -17.10 10.28
CA TRP A 82 11.73 -17.71 10.95
C TRP A 82 12.36 -18.78 10.07
N TYR A 83 13.63 -19.07 10.37
CA TYR A 83 14.30 -20.22 9.79
C TYR A 83 13.72 -21.51 10.37
N ASP A 84 13.27 -22.40 9.51
CA ASP A 84 12.72 -23.69 9.89
C ASP A 84 13.73 -24.79 9.49
N ALA A 85 14.32 -25.42 10.51
CA ALA A 85 15.38 -26.40 10.31
C ALA A 85 14.88 -27.67 9.60
N GLU A 86 13.62 -28.07 9.80
CA GLU A 86 13.05 -29.25 9.16
C GLU A 86 12.77 -29.00 7.68
N LEU A 87 12.21 -27.84 7.36
CA LEU A 87 12.00 -27.41 5.98
C LEU A 87 13.34 -27.24 5.24
N ALA A 88 14.34 -26.66 5.92
CA ALA A 88 15.67 -26.47 5.35
C ALA A 88 16.39 -27.80 5.06
N ALA A 89 16.29 -28.78 5.95
CA ALA A 89 16.91 -30.09 5.76
C ALA A 89 16.40 -30.80 4.49
N LYS A 90 15.11 -30.65 4.16
CA LYS A 90 14.48 -31.23 2.96
C LYS A 90 15.03 -30.66 1.65
N ILE A 91 15.59 -29.46 1.67
CA ILE A 91 16.24 -28.85 0.50
C ILE A 91 17.62 -29.47 0.30
N THR A 92 18.37 -29.67 1.38
CA THR A 92 19.74 -30.21 1.31
C THR A 92 19.78 -31.69 0.94
N SER A 93 18.77 -32.48 1.30
CA SER A 93 18.67 -33.90 0.97
C SER A 93 18.23 -34.20 -0.47
N GLY A 94 17.97 -33.17 -1.28
CA GLY A 94 17.42 -33.27 -2.64
C GLY A 94 18.42 -33.04 -3.77
N ASN A 95 19.73 -33.14 -3.50
CA ASN A 95 20.80 -33.12 -4.50
C ASN A 95 21.47 -34.49 -4.62
#